data_AF-A0A8G0ZRW7-F1
#
_entry.id   AF-A0A8G0ZRW7-F1
#
_cell.length_a   1.000
_cell.length_b   1.000
_cell.length_c   1.000
_cell.angle_alpha   90.00
_cell.angle_beta   90.00
_cell.angle_gamma   90.00
#
_symmetry.space_group_name_H-M   'P 1'
#
loop_
_entity.id
_entity.type
_entity.pdbx_description
1 polymer ?
#
loop_
_entity_poly.entity_id
_entity_poly.type
_entity_poly.pdbx_seq_one_letter_code
_entity_poly.pdbx_strand_id
1 'polypeptide(L)'
;MRIEKGLVIREPWIDLIQTGQKPWEMRGQRPSYRGWIGLIRKGSGVVSSIARLADVGFPLSPDEMVATFDHHRIPEAMIRSGEVAKWTTPWKLADLRVLPRPVPYRHPNGAITLFTLDPQVSAAIVAQLGPDMPAADMPAPQPSTARPITPRAPSRPPKVSAMPVTSPQPAAPGSLLGETVLTEGNLKNNHFYLRAFLHHFPEDLVGGRDTAPPTLAVVESPGMPPTQTDICPTHRFFRDRSWTRRFFANHDAEPGDRVQVHQVAPRHYRVLLVKG
;
A
#
# COMPACT_ATOMS: atom_id res chain seq x y z
N MET A 1 24.35 9.44 14.46
CA MET A 1 23.62 9.26 13.18
C MET A 1 23.05 7.83 13.13
N ARG A 2 21.85 7.61 12.58
CA ARG A 2 21.25 6.27 12.45
C ARG A 2 20.74 6.04 11.03
N ILE A 3 21.04 4.88 10.45
CA ILE A 3 20.56 4.47 9.13
C ILE A 3 19.64 3.27 9.34
N GLU A 4 18.38 3.57 9.65
CA GLU A 4 17.40 2.56 10.04
C GLU A 4 16.54 2.09 8.88
N LYS A 5 16.58 2.77 7.73
CA LYS A 5 15.71 2.47 6.60
C LYS A 5 16.49 1.91 5.41
N GLY A 6 15.93 0.91 4.76
CA GLY A 6 16.43 0.33 3.52
C GLY A 6 15.43 0.53 2.38
N LEU A 7 15.91 0.93 1.20
CA LEU A 7 15.10 1.17 0.00
C LEU A 7 15.59 0.32 -1.17
N VAL A 8 14.71 -0.57 -1.66
CA VAL A 8 15.00 -1.40 -2.84
C VAL A 8 14.66 -0.66 -4.13
N ILE A 9 15.62 -0.54 -5.03
CA ILE A 9 15.47 0.15 -6.32
C ILE A 9 15.86 -0.82 -7.44
N ARG A 10 15.04 -0.88 -8.48
CA ARG A 10 15.27 -1.74 -9.67
C ARG A 10 16.19 -1.05 -10.66
N GLU A 11 16.86 -1.83 -11.50
CA GLU A 11 17.51 -1.31 -12.70
C GLU A 11 16.49 -0.78 -13.73
N PRO A 12 16.88 0.21 -14.55
CA PRO A 12 18.19 0.90 -14.56
C PRO A 12 18.30 2.04 -13.52
N TRP A 13 17.24 2.30 -12.76
CA TRP A 13 17.09 3.50 -11.94
C TRP A 13 18.12 3.63 -10.80
N ILE A 14 18.51 2.52 -10.19
CA ILE A 14 19.52 2.52 -9.12
C ILE A 14 20.88 3.00 -9.64
N ASP A 15 21.26 2.61 -10.86
CA ASP A 15 22.56 2.98 -11.44
C ASP A 15 22.56 4.48 -11.79
N LEU A 16 21.42 5.02 -12.25
CA LEU A 16 21.26 6.46 -12.49
C LEU A 16 21.32 7.28 -11.20
N ILE A 17 20.77 6.75 -10.10
CA ILE A 17 20.92 7.38 -8.78
C ILE A 17 22.39 7.33 -8.37
N GLN A 18 23.01 6.15 -8.42
CA GLN A 18 24.40 5.94 -7.97
C GLN A 18 25.44 6.73 -8.75
N THR A 19 25.15 7.08 -10.01
CA THR A 19 25.98 7.94 -10.85
C THR A 19 25.63 9.43 -10.72
N GLY A 20 24.67 9.79 -9.86
CA GLY A 20 24.25 11.17 -9.60
C GLY A 20 23.36 11.78 -10.69
N GLN A 21 22.97 11.01 -11.70
CA GLN A 21 22.17 11.48 -12.85
C GLN A 21 20.67 11.59 -12.55
N LYS A 22 20.22 10.96 -11.46
CA LYS A 22 18.82 10.87 -11.02
C LYS A 22 18.71 11.20 -9.53
N PRO A 23 18.52 12.47 -9.14
CA PRO A 23 18.32 12.83 -7.74
C PRO A 23 16.93 12.43 -7.19
N TRP A 24 15.94 12.15 -8.04
CA TRP A 24 14.59 11.79 -7.58
C TRP A 24 14.27 10.32 -7.80
N GLU A 25 13.89 9.61 -6.76
CA GLU A 25 13.28 8.27 -6.87
C GLU A 25 11.75 8.38 -6.90
N MET A 26 11.12 7.88 -7.96
CA MET A 26 9.67 8.03 -8.14
C MET A 26 8.94 6.87 -7.47
N ARG A 27 7.97 7.19 -6.61
CA ARG A 27 7.17 6.23 -5.83
C ARG A 27 5.68 6.56 -5.89
N GLY A 28 4.83 5.63 -5.45
CA GLY A 28 3.38 5.87 -5.34
C GLY A 28 2.90 6.30 -3.95
N GLN A 29 3.81 6.28 -2.97
CA GLN A 29 3.51 6.60 -1.57
C GLN A 29 4.35 7.79 -1.11
N ARG A 30 3.83 8.50 -0.10
CA ARG A 30 4.45 9.69 0.50
C ARG A 30 4.76 9.41 1.96
N PRO A 31 5.93 8.84 2.30
CA PRO A 31 6.29 8.63 3.69
C PRO A 31 6.52 9.98 4.38
N SER A 32 6.14 10.05 5.66
CA SER A 32 6.48 11.17 6.55
C SER A 32 7.97 11.19 6.91
N TYR A 33 8.66 10.05 6.77
CA TYR A 33 10.07 9.90 7.08
C TYR A 33 10.96 10.82 6.22
N ARG A 34 11.97 11.41 6.87
CA ARG A 34 13.13 12.09 6.27
C ARG A 34 14.37 11.63 7.02
N GLY A 35 15.50 11.54 6.32
CA GLY A 35 16.76 11.09 6.90
C GLY A 35 17.50 10.08 6.03
N TRP A 36 18.50 9.44 6.61
CA TRP A 36 19.42 8.53 5.92
C TRP A 36 18.79 7.17 5.62
N ILE A 37 18.92 6.74 4.37
CA ILE A 37 18.39 5.47 3.86
C ILE A 37 19.52 4.70 3.18
N GLY A 38 19.61 3.40 3.46
CA GLY A 38 20.42 2.45 2.69
C GLY A 38 19.75 2.11 1.36
N LEU A 39 20.50 2.24 0.27
CA LEU A 39 20.04 1.92 -1.07
C LEU A 39 20.48 0.50 -1.46
N ILE A 40 19.53 -0.26 -1.98
CA ILE A 40 19.68 -1.66 -2.32
C ILE A 40 19.26 -1.85 -3.77
N ARG A 41 20.17 -2.37 -4.59
CA ARG A 41 19.84 -2.86 -5.93
C ARG A 41 18.96 -4.10 -5.82
N LYS A 42 17.81 -4.13 -6.51
CA LYS A 42 16.89 -5.27 -6.47
C LYS A 42 17.63 -6.57 -6.83
N GLY A 43 17.57 -7.54 -5.92
CA GLY A 43 18.20 -8.86 -6.09
C GLY A 43 19.65 -8.96 -5.60
N SER A 44 20.30 -7.86 -5.18
CA SER A 44 21.70 -7.90 -4.75
C SER A 44 21.91 -8.54 -3.37
N GLY A 45 20.91 -8.49 -2.49
CA GLY A 45 21.02 -8.94 -1.09
C GLY A 45 21.96 -8.07 -0.23
N VAL A 46 22.45 -6.94 -0.76
CA VAL A 46 23.40 -6.05 -0.07
C VAL A 46 22.98 -4.59 -0.17
N VAL A 47 23.21 -3.83 0.89
CA VAL A 47 23.21 -2.37 0.88
C VAL A 47 24.55 -1.91 0.33
N SER A 48 24.55 -1.23 -0.82
CA SER A 48 25.78 -0.82 -1.53
C SER A 48 26.07 0.67 -1.41
N SER A 49 25.06 1.48 -1.10
CA SER A 49 25.19 2.93 -0.99
C SER A 49 24.14 3.46 0.00
N ILE A 50 24.29 4.71 0.41
CA ILE A 50 23.34 5.43 1.25
C ILE A 50 23.00 6.78 0.60
N ALA A 51 21.82 7.30 0.90
CA ALA A 51 21.44 8.66 0.54
C ALA A 51 20.51 9.23 1.61
N ARG A 52 20.45 10.56 1.71
CA ARG A 52 19.49 11.25 2.56
C ARG A 52 18.21 11.50 1.78
N LEU A 53 17.08 11.00 2.27
CA LEU A 53 15.77 11.44 1.81
C LEU A 53 15.49 12.83 2.39
N ALA A 54 15.85 13.84 1.60
CA ALA A 54 15.77 15.25 2.01
C ALA A 54 14.33 15.77 1.94
N ASP A 55 13.58 15.34 0.91
CA ASP A 55 12.20 15.76 0.72
C ASP A 55 11.36 14.71 -0.01
N VAL A 56 10.03 14.80 0.10
CA VAL A 56 9.05 14.01 -0.64
C VAL A 56 7.99 14.97 -1.17
N GLY A 57 7.95 15.12 -2.49
CA GLY A 57 7.01 16.01 -3.16
C GLY A 57 5.57 15.49 -3.14
N PHE A 58 4.69 16.26 -3.76
CA PHE A 58 3.33 15.83 -4.08
C PHE A 58 3.34 14.95 -5.34
N PRO A 59 2.29 14.13 -5.56
CA PRO A 59 2.15 13.39 -6.80
C PRO A 59 2.08 14.36 -7.98
N LEU A 60 2.90 14.12 -8.99
CA LEU A 60 2.97 14.89 -10.22
C LEU A 60 1.98 14.35 -11.25
N SER A 61 1.37 15.26 -12.00
CA SER A 61 0.66 14.96 -13.24
C SER A 61 1.63 14.48 -14.33
N PRO A 62 1.14 13.83 -15.40
CA PRO A 62 1.99 13.44 -16.54
C PRO A 62 2.79 14.60 -17.13
N ASP A 63 2.19 15.79 -17.25
CA ASP A 63 2.88 16.97 -17.79
C ASP A 63 3.99 17.47 -16.86
N GLU A 64 3.75 17.46 -15.56
CA GLU A 64 4.77 17.81 -14.55
C GLU A 64 5.91 16.77 -14.53
N MET A 65 5.61 15.49 -14.73
CA MET A 65 6.65 14.46 -14.89
C MET A 65 7.47 14.70 -16.16
N VAL A 66 6.85 15.06 -17.28
CA VAL A 66 7.62 15.41 -18.50
C VAL A 66 8.51 16.63 -18.24
N ALA A 67 7.97 17.67 -17.60
CA ALA A 67 8.71 18.90 -17.28
C ALA A 67 9.85 18.69 -16.27
N THR A 68 9.80 17.64 -15.44
CA THR A 68 10.81 17.35 -14.42
C THR A 68 11.72 16.17 -14.80
N PHE A 69 11.79 15.85 -16.09
CA PHE A 69 12.58 14.76 -16.66
C PHE A 69 14.01 14.71 -16.13
N ASP A 70 14.70 15.85 -16.02
CA ASP A 70 16.10 15.89 -15.61
C ASP A 70 16.35 15.39 -14.18
N HIS A 71 15.31 15.33 -13.34
CA HIS A 71 15.43 14.85 -11.97
C HIS A 71 15.19 13.35 -11.83
N HIS A 72 14.26 12.77 -12.59
CA HIS A 72 13.88 11.37 -12.46
C HIS A 72 14.25 10.49 -13.67
N ARG A 73 14.63 11.08 -14.80
CA ARG A 73 15.09 10.42 -16.04
C ARG A 73 14.12 9.40 -16.64
N ILE A 74 12.82 9.54 -16.38
CA ILE A 74 11.80 8.63 -16.94
C ILE A 74 11.42 9.15 -18.32
N PRO A 75 11.60 8.37 -19.40
CA PRO A 75 11.29 8.84 -20.76
C PRO A 75 9.83 9.29 -20.92
N GLU A 76 9.59 10.34 -21.70
CA GLU A 76 8.24 10.85 -21.94
C GLU A 76 7.29 9.77 -22.50
N ALA A 77 7.75 8.95 -23.44
CA ALA A 77 6.95 7.85 -23.98
C ALA A 77 6.44 6.88 -22.89
N MET A 78 7.25 6.63 -21.87
CA MET A 78 6.90 5.78 -20.72
C MET A 78 5.87 6.46 -19.80
N ILE A 79 5.94 7.79 -19.67
CA ILE A 79 4.97 8.60 -18.92
C ILE A 79 3.62 8.62 -19.64
N ARG A 80 3.64 8.97 -20.94
CA ARG A 80 2.43 9.14 -21.77
C ARG A 80 1.69 7.82 -22.00
N SER A 81 2.41 6.70 -22.08
CA SER A 81 1.80 5.36 -22.17
C SER A 81 1.15 4.87 -20.88
N GLY A 82 1.40 5.54 -19.76
CA GLY A 82 0.87 5.16 -18.45
C GLY A 82 1.63 4.01 -17.76
N GLU A 83 2.74 3.51 -18.33
CA GLU A 83 3.56 2.45 -17.73
C GLU A 83 4.00 2.81 -16.30
N VAL A 84 4.24 4.11 -16.06
CA VAL A 84 4.67 4.64 -14.76
C VAL A 84 3.58 5.39 -13.99
N ALA A 85 2.30 5.27 -14.38
CA ALA A 85 1.20 6.03 -13.77
C ALA A 85 1.05 5.83 -12.24
N LYS A 86 1.62 4.76 -11.69
CA LYS A 86 1.68 4.49 -10.25
C LYS A 86 2.79 5.28 -9.52
N TRP A 87 3.86 5.67 -10.20
CA TRP A 87 5.07 6.25 -9.61
C TRP A 87 5.17 7.74 -9.95
N THR A 88 4.30 8.52 -9.33
CA THR A 88 4.16 9.97 -9.59
C THR A 88 4.73 10.84 -8.49
N THR A 89 5.08 10.28 -7.33
CA THR A 89 5.59 11.03 -6.18
C THR A 89 7.12 11.04 -6.17
N PRO A 90 7.78 12.21 -6.21
CA PRO A 90 9.22 12.29 -6.16
C PRO A 90 9.74 12.20 -4.72
N TRP A 91 10.59 11.21 -4.45
CA TRP A 91 11.43 11.15 -3.26
C TRP A 91 12.78 11.77 -3.61
N LYS A 92 13.05 12.97 -3.07
CA LYS A 92 14.23 13.76 -3.40
C LYS A 92 15.40 13.29 -2.54
N LEU A 93 16.35 12.61 -3.17
CA LEU A 93 17.56 12.09 -2.56
C LEU A 93 18.68 13.12 -2.63
N ALA A 94 19.45 13.24 -1.57
CA ALA A 94 20.62 14.08 -1.46
C ALA A 94 21.78 13.30 -0.82
N ASP A 95 22.99 13.84 -0.90
CA ASP A 95 24.17 13.36 -0.19
C ASP A 95 24.45 11.86 -0.42
N LEU A 96 24.34 11.42 -1.67
CA LEU A 96 24.62 10.04 -2.04
C LEU A 96 26.07 9.68 -1.69
N ARG A 97 26.26 8.53 -1.02
CA ARG A 97 27.57 7.94 -0.77
C ARG A 97 27.57 6.45 -1.06
N VAL A 98 28.52 5.99 -1.86
CA VAL A 98 28.78 4.57 -2.05
C VAL A 98 29.54 4.03 -0.84
N LEU A 99 29.15 2.86 -0.34
CA LEU A 99 29.83 2.22 0.77
C LEU A 99 31.12 1.54 0.26
N PRO A 100 32.26 1.70 0.95
CA PRO A 100 33.49 0.98 0.60
C PRO A 100 33.31 -0.53 0.54
N ARG A 101 32.49 -1.09 1.44
CA ARG A 101 32.14 -2.51 1.49
C ARG A 101 30.62 -2.68 1.54
N PRO A 102 29.99 -3.33 0.55
CA PRO A 102 28.57 -3.64 0.60
C PRO A 102 28.22 -4.44 1.85
N VAL A 103 27.09 -4.11 2.49
CA VAL A 103 26.64 -4.74 3.73
C VAL A 103 25.49 -5.69 3.43
N PRO A 104 25.64 -7.01 3.64
CA PRO A 104 24.53 -7.95 3.51
C PRO A 104 23.35 -7.59 4.40
N TYR A 105 22.14 -7.76 3.89
CA TYR A 105 20.92 -7.57 4.66
C TYR A 105 19.93 -8.70 4.40
N ARG A 106 19.06 -8.97 5.38
CA ARG A 106 17.91 -9.85 5.17
C ARG A 106 16.73 -9.02 4.71
N HIS A 107 16.18 -9.37 3.55
CA HIS A 107 14.95 -8.74 3.10
C HIS A 107 13.79 -9.22 3.96
N PRO A 108 12.98 -8.30 4.53
CA PRO A 108 11.76 -8.69 5.22
C PRO A 108 10.84 -9.45 4.28
N ASN A 109 10.08 -10.40 4.83
CA ASN A 109 9.09 -11.13 4.06
C ASN A 109 8.00 -10.17 3.54
N GLY A 110 7.67 -10.29 2.25
CA GLY A 110 6.66 -9.46 1.57
C GLY A 110 7.24 -8.42 0.62
N ALA A 111 6.38 -7.82 -0.22
CA ALA A 111 6.79 -6.84 -1.23
C ALA A 111 7.01 -5.43 -0.63
N ILE A 112 7.88 -5.31 0.37
CA ILE A 112 8.13 -4.07 1.08
C ILE A 112 9.33 -3.33 0.46
N THR A 113 9.07 -2.17 -0.13
CA THR A 113 10.10 -1.40 -0.84
C THR A 113 10.92 -0.50 0.07
N LEU A 114 10.31 0.05 1.13
CA LEU A 114 10.97 0.81 2.20
C LEU A 114 10.71 0.10 3.54
N PHE A 115 11.75 -0.34 4.23
CA PHE A 115 11.62 -1.13 5.47
C PHE A 115 12.67 -0.74 6.49
N THR A 116 12.51 -1.22 7.72
CA THR A 116 13.48 -1.03 8.79
C THR A 116 14.61 -2.06 8.66
N LEU A 117 15.86 -1.61 8.64
CA LEU A 117 17.06 -2.44 8.65
C LEU A 117 17.30 -3.02 10.04
N ASP A 118 17.87 -4.23 10.09
CA ASP A 118 18.31 -4.82 11.35
C ASP A 118 19.37 -3.93 12.02
N PRO A 119 19.37 -3.83 13.37
CA PRO A 119 20.31 -2.97 14.09
C PRO A 119 21.79 -3.24 13.75
N GLN A 120 22.13 -4.51 13.53
CA GLN A 120 23.50 -4.91 13.15
C GLN A 120 23.89 -4.42 11.75
N VAL A 121 22.96 -4.44 10.80
CA VAL A 121 23.17 -3.91 9.44
C VAL A 121 23.38 -2.40 9.52
N SER A 122 22.53 -1.69 10.27
CA SER A 122 22.67 -0.25 10.51
C SER A 122 24.03 0.10 11.12
N ALA A 123 24.46 -0.63 12.15
CA ALA A 123 25.76 -0.42 12.78
C ALA A 123 26.93 -0.67 11.81
N ALA A 124 26.86 -1.73 11.00
CA ALA A 124 27.88 -2.05 10.00
C ALA A 124 27.98 -1.01 8.88
N ILE A 125 26.86 -0.38 8.50
CA ILE A 125 26.87 0.75 7.57
C ILE A 125 27.52 1.96 8.25
N VAL A 126 27.07 2.33 9.45
CA VAL A 126 27.59 3.51 10.18
C VAL A 126 29.09 3.40 10.44
N ALA A 127 29.61 2.20 10.74
CA ALA A 127 31.04 1.97 10.96
C ALA A 127 31.92 2.26 9.73
N GLN A 128 31.34 2.32 8.52
CA GLN A 128 32.06 2.68 7.29
C GLN A 128 32.01 4.17 6.97
N LEU A 129 31.24 4.95 7.74
CA LEU A 129 31.03 6.36 7.51
C LEU A 129 31.97 7.15 8.42
N GLY A 130 32.79 8.02 7.81
CA GLY A 130 33.66 8.93 8.55
C GLY A 130 32.87 9.98 9.35
N PRO A 131 33.56 10.74 10.22
CA PRO A 131 32.94 11.72 11.13
C PRO A 131 32.24 12.89 10.41
N ASP A 132 32.58 13.18 9.15
CA ASP A 132 32.09 14.35 8.40
C ASP A 132 30.68 14.20 7.80
N MET A 133 29.86 13.28 8.31
CA MET A 133 28.50 13.10 7.81
C MET A 133 27.56 14.17 8.37
N PRO A 134 26.79 14.88 7.50
CA PRO A 134 25.80 15.81 8.00
C PRO A 134 24.77 15.05 8.84
N ALA A 135 24.53 15.58 10.04
CA ALA A 135 23.43 15.10 10.86
C ALA A 135 22.14 15.19 10.03
N ALA A 136 21.29 14.18 10.11
CA ALA A 136 19.94 14.33 9.60
C ALA A 136 19.25 15.34 10.52
N ASP A 137 19.28 16.61 10.15
CA ASP A 137 18.35 17.58 10.71
C ASP A 137 16.96 17.03 10.45
N MET A 138 16.31 16.53 11.50
CA MET A 138 14.90 16.21 11.41
C MET A 138 14.20 17.55 11.20
N PRO A 139 13.58 17.82 10.03
CA PRO A 139 12.55 18.83 10.04
C PRO A 139 11.47 18.27 10.97
N ALA A 140 11.06 19.04 11.96
CA ALA A 140 9.89 18.72 12.78
C ALA A 140 8.75 18.27 11.85
N PRO A 141 7.91 17.30 12.27
CA PRO A 141 6.73 16.93 11.49
C PRO A 141 5.94 18.20 11.19
N GLN A 142 5.99 18.66 9.94
CA GLN A 142 5.19 19.81 9.54
C GLN A 142 3.74 19.35 9.63
N PRO A 143 2.89 20.00 10.46
CA PRO A 143 1.48 19.70 10.47
C PRO A 143 0.97 19.90 9.05
N SER A 144 0.25 18.90 8.54
CA SER A 144 -0.52 19.02 7.32
C SER A 144 -1.41 20.25 7.46
N THR A 145 -1.05 21.35 6.81
CA THR A 145 -1.92 22.52 6.67
C THR A 145 -3.05 22.13 5.73
N ALA A 146 -4.01 21.36 6.27
CA ALA A 146 -5.34 21.33 5.72
C ALA A 146 -5.83 22.77 5.69
N ARG A 147 -6.20 23.25 4.49
CA ARG A 147 -6.93 24.52 4.36
C ARG A 147 -8.14 24.49 5.29
N PRO A 148 -8.49 25.60 5.97
CA PRO A 148 -9.69 25.67 6.78
C PRO A 148 -10.90 25.48 5.85
N ILE A 149 -11.65 24.41 6.06
CA ILE A 149 -12.99 24.26 5.50
C ILE A 149 -13.91 25.01 6.45
N THR A 150 -14.45 26.14 6.00
CA THR A 150 -15.49 26.87 6.72
C THR A 150 -16.69 25.95 6.99
N PRO A 151 -17.26 25.92 8.21
CA PRO A 151 -18.41 25.09 8.53
C PRO A 151 -19.65 25.63 7.82
N ARG A 152 -20.25 24.82 6.95
CA ARG A 152 -21.60 25.05 6.43
C ARG A 152 -22.60 24.31 7.32
N ALA A 153 -23.65 25.02 7.72
CA ALA A 153 -24.69 24.64 8.66
C ALA A 153 -25.38 23.28 8.36
N PRO A 154 -25.93 22.60 9.39
CA PRO A 154 -26.51 21.27 9.25
C PRO A 154 -27.86 21.33 8.53
N SER A 155 -28.01 20.58 7.45
CA SER A 155 -29.32 20.24 6.89
C SER A 155 -29.75 18.88 7.42
N ARG A 156 -30.82 18.92 8.21
CA ARG A 156 -31.63 17.85 8.79
C ARG A 156 -31.89 16.69 7.81
N PRO A 157 -31.79 15.41 8.23
CA PRO A 157 -32.23 14.28 7.40
C PRO A 157 -33.75 14.12 7.47
N PRO A 158 -34.43 13.68 6.39
CA PRO A 158 -35.80 13.18 6.51
C PRO A 158 -35.79 11.79 7.16
N LYS A 159 -36.71 11.60 8.09
CA LYS A 159 -37.09 10.29 8.65
C LYS A 159 -37.65 9.44 7.52
N VAL A 160 -37.10 8.24 7.31
CA VAL A 160 -37.82 7.16 6.64
C VAL A 160 -37.81 5.94 7.54
N SER A 161 -39.00 5.39 7.68
CA SER A 161 -39.49 4.46 8.68
C SER A 161 -38.80 3.10 8.68
N ALA A 162 -38.68 2.56 9.89
CA ALA A 162 -38.36 1.16 10.15
C ALA A 162 -39.49 0.23 9.68
N MET A 163 -39.12 -0.88 9.07
CA MET A 163 -39.94 -2.08 8.81
C MET A 163 -39.00 -3.30 8.81
N PRO A 164 -39.51 -4.52 9.09
CA PRO A 164 -39.03 -5.33 10.19
C PRO A 164 -37.92 -6.32 9.83
N VAL A 165 -37.10 -6.62 10.82
CA VAL A 165 -36.15 -7.74 10.81
C VAL A 165 -36.97 -9.03 10.90
N THR A 166 -37.01 -9.81 9.82
CA THR A 166 -37.45 -11.20 9.86
C THR A 166 -36.21 -12.08 9.71
N SER A 167 -35.98 -12.92 10.71
CA SER A 167 -34.93 -13.94 10.77
C SER A 167 -35.11 -15.02 9.67
N PRO A 168 -34.07 -15.80 9.37
CA PRO A 168 -33.74 -16.21 8.01
C PRO A 168 -34.42 -17.51 7.57
N GLN A 169 -34.96 -17.51 6.35
CA GLN A 169 -35.27 -18.71 5.59
C GLN A 169 -34.15 -18.90 4.53
N PRO A 170 -33.71 -20.14 4.25
CA PRO A 170 -32.44 -20.39 3.57
C PRO A 170 -32.56 -20.04 2.08
N ALA A 171 -32.07 -18.86 1.73
CA ALA A 171 -31.99 -18.40 0.35
C ALA A 171 -31.00 -19.27 -0.43
N ALA A 172 -31.46 -19.68 -1.62
CA ALA A 172 -30.77 -20.41 -2.68
C ALA A 172 -29.26 -20.11 -2.76
N PRO A 173 -28.44 -21.08 -3.21
CA PRO A 173 -27.00 -20.88 -3.35
C PRO A 173 -26.76 -19.67 -4.25
N GLY A 174 -26.27 -18.58 -3.67
CA GLY A 174 -25.94 -17.37 -4.41
C GLY A 174 -24.97 -17.70 -5.55
N SER A 175 -25.05 -16.93 -6.63
CA SER A 175 -24.17 -17.15 -7.80
C SER A 175 -22.71 -17.00 -7.36
N LEU A 176 -21.88 -18.02 -7.58
CA LEU A 176 -20.45 -17.94 -7.32
C LEU A 176 -19.85 -16.86 -8.22
N LEU A 177 -19.27 -15.82 -7.62
CA LEU A 177 -18.55 -14.78 -8.34
C LEU A 177 -17.11 -15.19 -8.61
N GLY A 178 -16.52 -15.94 -7.67
CA GLY A 178 -15.17 -16.45 -7.82
C GLY A 178 -14.60 -16.92 -6.50
N GLU A 179 -13.36 -17.39 -6.59
CA GLU A 179 -12.62 -17.96 -5.48
C GLU A 179 -11.17 -17.47 -5.47
N THR A 180 -10.56 -17.46 -4.30
CA THR A 180 -9.14 -17.13 -4.11
C THR A 180 -8.49 -18.10 -3.14
N VAL A 181 -7.26 -18.51 -3.42
CA VAL A 181 -6.44 -19.29 -2.50
C VAL A 181 -5.88 -18.35 -1.42
N LEU A 182 -5.97 -18.76 -0.15
CA LEU A 182 -5.39 -18.04 0.97
C LEU A 182 -3.89 -18.31 1.05
N THR A 183 -3.12 -17.22 1.05
CA THR A 183 -1.69 -17.26 1.33
C THR A 183 -1.43 -16.99 2.81
N GLU A 184 -0.24 -17.34 3.30
CA GLU A 184 0.19 -16.97 4.66
C GLU A 184 0.11 -15.43 4.88
N GLY A 185 0.40 -14.65 3.83
CA GLY A 185 0.29 -13.20 3.86
C GLY A 185 -1.14 -12.69 4.00
N ASN A 186 -2.13 -13.44 3.50
CA ASN A 186 -3.55 -13.13 3.65
C ASN A 186 -3.99 -13.24 5.12
N LEU A 187 -3.63 -14.36 5.75
CA LEU A 187 -3.95 -14.64 7.15
C LEU A 187 -3.26 -13.64 8.10
N LYS A 188 -1.94 -13.44 7.95
CA LYS A 188 -1.18 -12.50 8.79
C LYS A 188 -1.73 -11.07 8.76
N ASN A 189 -2.20 -10.65 7.59
CA ASN A 189 -2.68 -9.29 7.38
C ASN A 189 -4.21 -9.18 7.37
N ASN A 190 -4.98 -10.23 7.67
CA ASN A 190 -6.45 -10.21 7.73
C ASN A 190 -7.13 -9.67 6.46
N HIS A 191 -6.76 -10.18 5.27
CA HIS A 191 -7.50 -9.95 4.01
C HIS A 191 -7.37 -11.15 3.07
N PHE A 192 -8.32 -11.30 2.16
CA PHE A 192 -8.22 -12.15 0.97
C PHE A 192 -8.44 -11.31 -0.31
N TYR A 193 -7.89 -11.75 -1.44
CA TYR A 193 -7.92 -10.98 -2.69
C TYR A 193 -9.21 -11.24 -3.49
N LEU A 194 -9.81 -10.18 -4.03
CA LEU A 194 -10.95 -10.26 -4.96
C LEU A 194 -10.51 -10.07 -6.42
N ARG A 195 -9.20 -9.94 -6.69
CA ARG A 195 -8.65 -9.49 -7.98
C ARG A 195 -9.17 -10.28 -9.18
N ALA A 196 -9.26 -11.59 -9.06
CA ALA A 196 -9.65 -12.48 -10.15
C ALA A 196 -11.12 -12.27 -10.60
N PHE A 197 -11.98 -11.79 -9.71
CA PHE A 197 -13.42 -11.68 -9.94
C PHE A 197 -13.98 -10.30 -9.58
N LEU A 198 -13.09 -9.29 -9.52
CA LEU A 198 -13.46 -7.92 -9.18
C LEU A 198 -14.45 -7.30 -10.16
N HIS A 199 -14.39 -7.71 -11.43
CA HIS A 199 -15.26 -7.23 -12.50
C HIS A 199 -16.74 -7.59 -12.32
N HIS A 200 -17.07 -8.52 -11.40
CA HIS A 200 -18.44 -8.84 -11.04
C HIS A 200 -19.03 -7.91 -9.98
N PHE A 201 -18.23 -7.03 -9.38
CA PHE A 201 -18.70 -6.05 -8.41
C PHE A 201 -19.05 -4.73 -9.11
N PRO A 202 -20.17 -4.09 -8.76
CA PRO A 202 -20.47 -2.71 -9.16
C PRO A 202 -19.32 -1.76 -8.84
N GLU A 203 -18.99 -0.84 -9.77
CA GLU A 203 -17.90 0.13 -9.59
C GLU A 203 -18.14 1.07 -8.42
N ASP A 204 -19.40 1.32 -8.07
CA ASP A 204 -19.81 2.17 -6.95
C ASP A 204 -19.50 1.57 -5.56
N LEU A 205 -19.14 0.29 -5.48
CA LEU A 205 -18.65 -0.36 -4.25
C LEU A 205 -17.15 -0.14 -4.03
N VAL A 206 -16.44 0.38 -5.03
CA VAL A 206 -15.01 0.68 -4.93
C VAL A 206 -14.85 2.08 -4.35
N GLY A 207 -14.56 2.16 -3.05
CA GLY A 207 -14.40 3.46 -2.38
C GLY A 207 -13.21 4.29 -2.86
N GLY A 208 -13.20 5.56 -2.47
CA GLY A 208 -12.04 6.45 -2.61
C GLY A 208 -10.93 6.10 -1.62
N ARG A 209 -9.72 6.68 -1.80
CA ARG A 209 -8.52 6.37 -1.00
C ARG A 209 -8.77 6.43 0.52
N ASP A 210 -9.54 7.44 0.96
CA ASP A 210 -9.87 7.67 2.39
C ASP A 210 -11.38 7.92 2.61
N THR A 211 -12.19 7.80 1.56
CA THR A 211 -13.64 8.06 1.61
C THR A 211 -14.40 6.78 1.28
N ALA A 212 -15.29 6.37 2.18
CA ALA A 212 -16.25 5.32 1.87
C ALA A 212 -17.14 5.79 0.70
N PRO A 213 -17.50 4.88 -0.22
CA PRO A 213 -18.49 5.21 -1.23
C PRO A 213 -19.85 5.46 -0.57
N PRO A 214 -20.77 6.17 -1.23
CA PRO A 214 -22.12 6.41 -0.70
C PRO A 214 -22.92 5.13 -0.48
N THR A 215 -22.45 3.99 -0.99
CA THR A 215 -23.11 2.69 -0.88
C THR A 215 -22.10 1.62 -0.48
N LEU A 216 -22.41 0.89 0.58
CA LEU A 216 -21.57 -0.19 1.09
C LEU A 216 -22.13 -1.55 0.65
N ALA A 217 -21.24 -2.52 0.50
CA ALA A 217 -21.59 -3.92 0.34
C ALA A 217 -21.92 -4.54 1.70
N VAL A 218 -22.95 -5.37 1.76
CA VAL A 218 -23.18 -6.26 2.90
C VAL A 218 -22.40 -7.54 2.66
N VAL A 219 -21.53 -7.91 3.60
CA VAL A 219 -20.72 -9.13 3.55
C VAL A 219 -21.09 -10.02 4.73
N GLU A 220 -21.46 -11.26 4.44
CA GLU A 220 -21.86 -12.25 5.45
C GLU A 220 -21.08 -13.55 5.34
N SER A 221 -21.01 -14.28 6.46
CA SER A 221 -20.49 -15.64 6.54
C SER A 221 -21.34 -16.40 7.56
N PRO A 222 -21.60 -17.71 7.37
CA PRO A 222 -22.25 -18.54 8.38
C PRO A 222 -21.54 -18.44 9.74
N GLY A 223 -22.31 -18.39 10.82
CA GLY A 223 -21.80 -18.31 12.19
C GLY A 223 -21.27 -16.93 12.61
N MET A 224 -21.40 -15.90 11.78
CA MET A 224 -20.87 -14.57 12.07
C MET A 224 -21.90 -13.46 11.79
N PRO A 225 -21.85 -12.33 12.54
CA PRO A 225 -22.63 -11.16 12.18
C PRO A 225 -22.14 -10.59 10.82
N PRO A 226 -23.05 -10.11 9.97
CA PRO A 226 -22.68 -9.46 8.72
C PRO A 226 -21.96 -8.13 8.98
N THR A 227 -21.16 -7.68 8.01
CA THR A 227 -20.53 -6.35 8.00
C THR A 227 -20.97 -5.53 6.80
N GLN A 228 -20.87 -4.21 6.91
CA GLN A 228 -21.01 -3.27 5.80
C GLN A 228 -19.63 -2.71 5.45
N THR A 229 -19.18 -2.95 4.22
CA THR A 229 -17.82 -2.61 3.80
C THR A 229 -17.76 -2.26 2.33
N ASP A 230 -16.70 -1.56 1.93
CA ASP A 230 -16.39 -1.25 0.55
C ASP A 230 -15.16 -2.02 0.08
N ILE A 231 -14.86 -1.91 -1.21
CA ILE A 231 -13.69 -2.56 -1.80
C ILE A 231 -12.54 -1.55 -1.88
N CYS A 232 -11.37 -1.96 -1.42
CA CYS A 232 -10.15 -1.16 -1.54
C CYS A 232 -9.75 -1.00 -3.03
N PRO A 233 -9.65 0.22 -3.59
CA PRO A 233 -9.29 0.45 -4.99
C PRO A 233 -7.86 0.00 -5.31
N THR A 234 -6.96 0.05 -4.33
CA THR A 234 -5.55 -0.27 -4.53
C THR A 234 -5.28 -1.76 -4.41
N HIS A 235 -5.88 -2.40 -3.41
CA HIS A 235 -5.54 -3.76 -3.03
C HIS A 235 -6.63 -4.80 -3.31
N ARG A 236 -7.81 -4.33 -3.75
CA ARG A 236 -8.92 -5.13 -4.26
C ARG A 236 -9.36 -6.24 -3.29
N PHE A 237 -9.63 -5.85 -2.04
CA PHE A 237 -10.19 -6.66 -0.96
C PHE A 237 -11.30 -5.88 -0.26
N PHE A 238 -12.14 -6.56 0.52
CA PHE A 238 -13.08 -5.90 1.45
C PHE A 238 -12.36 -5.18 2.59
N ARG A 239 -12.63 -3.89 2.80
CA ARG A 239 -11.82 -3.05 3.72
C ARG A 239 -11.95 -3.42 5.18
N ASP A 240 -13.04 -4.05 5.59
CA ASP A 240 -13.23 -4.47 6.97
C ASP A 240 -12.28 -5.62 7.35
N ARG A 241 -11.12 -5.23 7.91
CA ARG A 241 -10.09 -6.15 8.38
C ARG A 241 -10.45 -6.82 9.69
N SER A 242 -11.30 -6.20 10.50
CA SER A 242 -11.76 -6.76 11.76
C SER A 242 -12.72 -7.92 11.50
N TRP A 243 -13.64 -7.75 10.55
CA TRP A 243 -14.52 -8.82 10.10
C TRP A 243 -13.73 -9.96 9.45
N THR A 244 -12.78 -9.64 8.57
CA THR A 244 -11.96 -10.67 7.90
C THR A 244 -11.10 -11.47 8.90
N ARG A 245 -10.56 -10.80 9.93
CA ARG A 245 -9.84 -11.48 11.03
C ARG A 245 -10.74 -12.48 11.75
N ARG A 246 -11.97 -12.06 12.10
CA ARG A 246 -12.95 -12.94 12.77
C ARG A 246 -13.35 -14.09 11.87
N PHE A 247 -13.46 -13.87 10.56
CA PHE A 247 -13.74 -14.90 9.58
C PHE A 247 -12.65 -15.97 9.55
N PHE A 248 -11.38 -15.58 9.47
CA PHE A 248 -10.29 -16.56 9.53
C PHE A 248 -10.26 -17.35 10.84
N ALA A 249 -10.50 -16.69 11.98
CA ALA A 249 -10.53 -17.36 13.27
C ALA A 249 -11.73 -18.30 13.45
N ASN A 250 -12.91 -17.94 12.92
CA ASN A 250 -14.13 -18.74 13.07
C ASN A 250 -14.14 -20.00 12.19
N HIS A 251 -13.33 -20.04 11.15
CA HIS A 251 -13.25 -21.16 10.20
C HIS A 251 -11.89 -21.87 10.22
N ASP A 252 -11.06 -21.57 11.23
CA ASP A 252 -9.70 -22.12 11.42
C ASP A 252 -8.89 -22.08 10.11
N ALA A 253 -8.85 -20.91 9.46
CA ALA A 253 -8.32 -20.78 8.10
C ALA A 253 -6.80 -20.99 8.04
N GLU A 254 -6.35 -21.81 7.09
CA GLU A 254 -4.95 -22.16 6.88
C GLU A 254 -4.44 -21.72 5.50
N PRO A 255 -3.11 -21.53 5.32
CA PRO A 255 -2.55 -21.31 4.00
C PRO A 255 -2.88 -22.49 3.07
N GLY A 256 -3.43 -22.22 1.90
CA GLY A 256 -3.91 -23.24 0.97
C GLY A 256 -5.44 -23.36 0.92
N ASP A 257 -6.14 -22.98 2.00
CA ASP A 257 -7.61 -22.91 2.00
C ASP A 257 -8.11 -21.92 0.95
N ARG A 258 -9.33 -22.13 0.46
CA ARG A 258 -9.95 -21.34 -0.60
C ARG A 258 -11.10 -20.53 -0.04
N VAL A 259 -11.14 -19.25 -0.35
CA VAL A 259 -12.29 -18.38 -0.04
C VAL A 259 -13.16 -18.25 -1.27
N GLN A 260 -14.43 -18.63 -1.16
CA GLN A 260 -15.45 -18.48 -2.20
C GLN A 260 -16.36 -17.30 -1.87
N VAL A 261 -16.66 -16.49 -2.88
CA VAL A 261 -17.56 -15.34 -2.74
C VAL A 261 -18.77 -15.54 -3.63
N HIS A 262 -19.95 -15.61 -3.02
CA HIS A 262 -21.23 -15.78 -3.68
C HIS A 262 -22.03 -14.49 -3.59
N GLN A 263 -22.67 -14.08 -4.70
CA GLN A 263 -23.65 -13.01 -4.67
C GLN A 263 -25.01 -13.58 -4.28
N VAL A 264 -25.55 -13.14 -3.15
CA VAL A 264 -26.85 -13.59 -2.62
C VAL A 264 -27.97 -12.59 -2.91
N ALA A 265 -27.63 -11.30 -3.04
CA ALA A 265 -28.50 -10.24 -3.53
C ALA A 265 -27.66 -9.09 -4.12
N PRO A 266 -28.25 -8.07 -4.76
CA PRO A 266 -27.51 -6.89 -5.21
C PRO A 266 -26.74 -6.26 -4.04
N ARG A 267 -25.41 -6.15 -4.20
CA ARG A 267 -24.47 -5.62 -3.17
C ARG A 267 -24.46 -6.43 -1.86
N HIS A 268 -24.95 -7.66 -1.86
CA HIS A 268 -24.91 -8.57 -0.71
C HIS A 268 -24.16 -9.84 -1.11
N TYR A 269 -23.07 -10.09 -0.41
CA TYR A 269 -22.14 -11.16 -0.71
C TYR A 269 -21.97 -12.10 0.47
N ARG A 270 -22.02 -13.40 0.20
CA ARG A 270 -21.72 -14.45 1.15
C ARG A 270 -20.32 -14.98 0.90
N VAL A 271 -19.51 -15.03 1.94
CA VAL A 271 -18.13 -15.52 1.91
C VAL A 271 -18.08 -16.86 2.63
N LEU A 272 -17.51 -17.86 1.98
CA LEU A 272 -17.35 -19.22 2.51
C LEU A 272 -15.88 -19.61 2.45
N LEU A 273 -15.44 -20.38 3.45
CA LEU A 273 -14.13 -21.02 3.44
C LEU A 273 -14.30 -22.48 3.00
N VAL A 274 -13.50 -22.91 2.04
CA VAL A 274 -13.38 -24.28 1.57
C VAL A 274 -11.97 -24.76 1.88
N LYS A 275 -11.86 -25.92 2.54
CA LYS A 275 -10.55 -26.47 2.92
C LYS A 275 -9.76 -26.90 1.68
N GLY A 276 -8.47 -26.55 1.69
CA GLY A 276 -7.51 -26.81 0.60
C GLY A 276 -6.95 -28.21 0.58
#